data_AF-A0A1Y4RX98-F1
#
_entry.id   AF-A0A1Y4RX98-F1
#
_cell.length_a   1.000
_cell.length_b   1.000
_cell.length_c   1.000
_cell.angle_alpha   90.00
_cell.angle_beta   90.00
_cell.angle_gamma   90.00
#
_symmetry.space_group_name_H-M   'P 1'
#
loop_
_entity.id
_entity.type
_entity.pdbx_description
1 polymer ?
#
loop_
_entity_poly.entity_id
_entity_poly.type
_entity_poly.pdbx_seq_one_letter_code
_entity_poly.pdbx_strand_id
1 'polypeptide(L)'
;MGPVAVHAHQYRPGAVPLQRAQPLHRRAGHPAAVGGHGDDRHILSALKKAGLITVARGTGGAELCRAPEEITLYQIYDALEPDGLTALIGIHPCGKSPCPVAQNIKAVLKGPYHKIENAIREAMESVTLADMLEDYHARTAEQAP
;
A
#
# COMPACT_ATOMS: atom_id res chain seq x y z
N MET A 1 19.53 0.33 -54.61
CA MET A 1 19.09 -0.82 -53.82
C MET A 1 20.30 -1.36 -53.06
N GLY A 2 20.45 -0.99 -51.79
CA GLY A 2 21.48 -1.50 -50.89
C GLY A 2 20.81 -2.11 -49.65
N PRO A 3 21.35 -3.18 -49.06
CA PRO A 3 20.67 -3.92 -48.00
C PRO A 3 20.67 -3.15 -46.67
N VAL A 4 19.53 -3.14 -46.00
CA VAL A 4 19.34 -2.59 -44.65
C VAL A 4 19.94 -3.57 -43.65
N ALA A 5 21.00 -3.15 -42.96
CA ALA A 5 21.59 -3.89 -41.85
C ALA A 5 20.70 -3.74 -40.61
N VAL A 6 20.07 -4.85 -40.19
CA VAL A 6 19.34 -4.92 -38.92
C VAL A 6 20.36 -5.13 -37.81
N HIS A 7 20.69 -4.08 -37.06
CA HIS A 7 21.47 -4.21 -35.84
C HIS A 7 20.64 -4.93 -34.78
N ALA A 8 21.04 -6.14 -34.44
CA ALA A 8 20.55 -6.88 -33.28
C ALA A 8 20.95 -6.12 -32.01
N HIS A 9 20.00 -5.44 -31.39
CA HIS A 9 20.19 -4.88 -30.05
C HIS A 9 20.15 -6.01 -29.03
N GLN A 10 21.25 -6.13 -28.30
CA GLN A 10 21.50 -7.10 -27.24
C GLN A 10 20.39 -7.03 -26.17
N TYR A 11 19.71 -8.16 -25.98
CA TYR A 11 18.83 -8.41 -24.85
C TYR A 11 19.68 -8.59 -23.58
N ARG A 12 19.48 -7.72 -22.58
CA ARG A 12 20.05 -7.90 -21.22
C ARG A 12 18.99 -8.51 -20.31
N PRO A 13 19.24 -9.66 -19.66
CA PRO A 13 18.35 -10.18 -18.64
C PRO A 13 18.50 -9.33 -17.36
N GLY A 14 17.38 -8.93 -16.75
CA GLY A 14 17.36 -8.31 -15.41
C GLY A 14 16.89 -6.85 -15.28
N ALA A 15 16.31 -6.23 -16.30
CA ALA A 15 15.67 -4.92 -16.18
C ALA A 15 14.24 -4.98 -16.71
N VAL A 16 13.24 -4.90 -15.83
CA VAL A 16 11.82 -4.75 -16.22
C VAL A 16 11.52 -3.26 -16.38
N PRO A 17 11.21 -2.76 -17.59
CA PRO A 17 10.75 -1.40 -17.75
C PRO A 17 9.26 -1.32 -17.35
N LEU A 18 8.92 -0.47 -16.38
CA LEU A 18 7.54 -0.09 -16.08
C LEU A 18 6.96 0.68 -17.28
N GLN A 19 6.22 -0.01 -18.15
CA GLN A 19 5.49 0.63 -19.24
C GLN A 19 4.22 1.31 -18.71
N ARG A 20 3.90 2.47 -19.29
CA ARG A 20 2.70 3.29 -19.03
C ARG A 20 1.41 2.46 -19.17
N ALA A 21 0.63 2.39 -18.10
CA ALA A 21 -0.74 1.89 -18.12
C ALA A 21 -1.63 2.78 -19.01
N GLN A 22 -2.41 2.17 -19.90
CA GLN A 22 -3.44 2.85 -20.68
C GLN A 22 -4.70 3.06 -19.81
N PRO A 23 -5.44 4.17 -19.95
CA PRO A 23 -6.58 4.45 -19.06
C PRO A 23 -7.80 3.59 -19.42
N LEU A 24 -8.28 2.82 -18.44
CA LEU A 24 -9.53 2.08 -18.50
C LEU A 24 -10.72 3.06 -18.44
N HIS A 25 -11.66 2.94 -19.38
CA HIS A 25 -12.82 3.83 -19.48
C HIS A 25 -13.72 3.77 -18.23
N ARG A 26 -14.00 4.95 -17.66
CA ARG A 26 -14.76 5.16 -16.41
C ARG A 26 -16.27 4.97 -16.64
N ARG A 27 -16.89 3.97 -16.01
CA ARG A 27 -18.35 3.92 -15.82
C ARG A 27 -18.75 4.80 -14.63
N ALA A 28 -19.69 5.71 -14.85
CA ALA A 28 -20.25 6.59 -13.82
C ALA A 28 -21.23 5.83 -12.90
N GLY A 29 -21.21 6.11 -11.59
CA GLY A 29 -22.35 5.82 -10.71
C GLY A 29 -22.12 5.07 -9.40
N HIS A 30 -20.96 5.20 -8.73
CA HIS A 30 -20.81 4.78 -7.32
C HIS A 30 -20.17 5.90 -6.49
N PRO A 31 -20.59 6.11 -5.22
CA PRO A 31 -19.95 7.06 -4.32
C PRO A 31 -18.48 6.68 -4.11
N ALA A 32 -17.61 7.69 -4.04
CA ALA A 32 -16.16 7.56 -4.09
C ALA A 32 -15.62 6.58 -3.03
N ALA A 33 -15.19 5.40 -3.51
CA ALA A 33 -14.27 4.53 -2.80
C ALA A 33 -12.88 5.19 -2.78
N VAL A 34 -12.27 5.23 -1.60
CA VAL A 34 -10.84 5.43 -1.30
C VAL A 34 -10.04 6.08 -2.45
N GLY A 35 -10.01 7.41 -2.46
CA GLY A 35 -9.24 8.19 -3.41
C GLY A 35 -7.76 8.23 -3.04
N GLY A 36 -7.01 7.19 -3.41
CA GLY A 36 -5.54 7.23 -3.45
C GLY A 36 -5.09 7.55 -4.87
N HIS A 37 -4.74 8.82 -5.15
CA HIS A 37 -3.98 9.15 -6.35
C HIS A 37 -2.57 8.55 -6.21
N GLY A 38 -2.37 7.36 -6.78
CA GLY A 38 -1.08 6.66 -6.80
C GLY A 38 -0.02 7.42 -7.60
N ASP A 39 0.69 8.31 -6.92
CA ASP A 39 1.97 8.84 -7.35
C ASP A 39 3.04 8.10 -6.55
N ASP A 40 3.91 7.32 -7.20
CA ASP A 40 5.01 6.59 -6.54
C ASP A 40 5.87 7.52 -5.66
N ARG A 41 5.89 8.82 -5.98
CA ARG A 41 6.56 9.86 -5.18
C ARG A 41 5.88 10.09 -3.83
N HIS A 42 4.56 9.90 -3.73
CA HIS A 42 3.82 9.99 -2.46
C HIS A 42 4.21 8.83 -1.54
N ILE A 43 4.26 7.61 -2.06
CA ILE A 43 4.63 6.40 -1.30
C ILE A 43 6.05 6.53 -0.74
N LEU A 44 7.03 6.83 -1.59
CA LEU A 44 8.42 6.99 -1.15
C LEU A 44 8.59 8.14 -0.14
N SER A 45 7.84 9.23 -0.32
CA SER A 45 7.85 10.34 0.63
C SER A 45 7.28 9.95 2.00
N ALA A 46 6.20 9.18 2.01
CA ALA A 46 5.55 8.69 3.23
C ALA A 46 6.45 7.70 3.99
N LEU A 47 6.98 6.69 3.30
CA LEU A 47 7.90 5.70 3.88
C LEU A 47 9.18 6.36 4.41
N LYS A 48 9.70 7.38 3.70
CA LYS A 48 10.85 8.16 4.18
C LYS A 48 10.52 8.97 5.44
N LYS A 49 9.35 9.62 5.50
CA LYS A 49 8.91 10.36 6.69
C LYS A 49 8.73 9.44 7.90
N ALA A 50 8.26 8.21 7.68
CA ALA A 50 8.16 7.18 8.70
C ALA A 50 9.52 6.56 9.10
N GLY A 51 10.61 6.96 8.45
CA GLY A 51 11.95 6.44 8.73
C GLY A 51 12.14 4.98 8.31
N LEU A 52 11.30 4.46 7.41
CA LEU A 52 11.41 3.09 6.90
C LEU A 52 12.45 2.97 5.79
N ILE A 53 12.60 4.03 5.00
CA ILE A 53 13.58 4.11 3.93
C ILE A 53 14.38 5.40 3.98
N THR A 54 15.59 5.35 3.41
CA THR A 54 16.31 6.53 2.97
C THR A 54 16.24 6.65 1.45
N VAL A 55 16.40 7.86 0.93
CA VAL A 55 16.43 8.12 -0.51
C VAL A 55 17.66 8.97 -0.78
N ALA A 56 18.63 8.41 -1.52
CA ALA A 56 19.87 9.10 -1.86
C ALA A 56 19.61 10.21 -2.89
N ARG A 57 20.35 11.33 -2.77
CA ARG A 57 20.33 12.39 -3.81
C ARG A 57 21.24 11.96 -4.96
N GLY A 58 20.76 11.98 -6.21
CA GLY A 58 21.56 11.65 -7.39
C GLY A 58 20.93 10.58 -8.27
N THR A 59 21.67 9.53 -8.62
CA THR A 59 21.32 8.46 -9.59
C THR A 59 20.06 7.66 -9.30
N GLY A 60 19.38 7.91 -8.17
CA GLY A 60 18.10 7.30 -7.82
C GLY A 60 18.29 5.97 -7.10
N GLY A 61 17.64 5.84 -5.94
CA GLY A 61 17.66 4.63 -5.13
C GLY A 61 17.05 4.88 -3.77
N ALA A 62 16.30 3.89 -3.27
CA ALA A 62 15.81 3.86 -1.90
C ALA A 62 16.44 2.66 -1.19
N GLU A 63 16.85 2.87 0.05
CA GLU A 63 17.43 1.82 0.90
C GLU A 63 16.60 1.70 2.17
N LEU A 64 16.45 0.49 2.69
CA LEU A 64 15.79 0.28 3.98
C LEU A 64 16.65 0.85 5.11
N CYS A 65 16.02 1.50 6.08
CA CYS A 65 16.72 2.03 7.25
C CYS A 65 17.10 0.94 8.28
N ARG A 66 16.54 -0.26 8.14
CA ARG A 66 16.63 -1.38 9.09
C ARG A 66 16.41 -2.71 8.36
N ALA A 67 16.67 -3.82 9.03
CA ALA A 67 16.53 -5.14 8.41
C ALA A 67 15.06 -5.45 8.07
N PRO A 68 14.75 -6.20 7.00
CA PRO A 68 13.36 -6.55 6.63
C PRO A 68 12.57 -7.26 7.74
N GLU A 69 13.24 -8.02 8.60
CA GLU A 69 12.67 -8.72 9.75
C GLU A 69 12.19 -7.75 10.85
N GLU A 70 12.70 -6.53 10.85
CA GLU A 70 12.37 -5.48 11.83
C GLU A 70 11.28 -4.53 11.34
N ILE A 71 10.78 -4.70 10.11
CA ILE A 71 9.75 -3.85 9.50
C ILE A 71 8.46 -4.65 9.44
N THR A 72 7.43 -4.23 10.18
CA THR A 72 6.14 -4.91 10.15
C THR A 72 5.22 -4.35 9.06
N LEU A 73 4.26 -5.16 8.62
CA LEU A 73 3.20 -4.72 7.72
C LEU A 73 2.40 -3.56 8.33
N TYR A 74 2.20 -3.55 9.65
CA TYR A 74 1.55 -2.43 10.33
C TYR A 74 2.30 -1.11 10.12
N GLN A 75 3.63 -1.11 10.27
CA GLN A 75 4.43 0.11 10.08
C GLN A 75 4.39 0.62 8.64
N ILE A 76 4.39 -0.28 7.66
CA ILE A 76 4.26 0.08 6.24
C ILE A 76 2.88 0.69 5.99
N TYR A 77 1.81 0.05 6.49
CA TYR A 77 0.44 0.53 6.33
C TYR A 77 0.23 1.88 7.00
N ASP A 78 0.63 2.04 8.27
CA ASP A 78 0.45 3.26 9.06
C ASP A 78 1.22 4.44 8.44
N ALA A 79 2.37 4.18 7.82
CA ALA A 79 3.11 5.20 7.07
C ALA A 79 2.33 5.72 5.85
N LEU A 80 1.59 4.85 5.15
CA LEU A 80 0.86 5.19 3.93
C LEU A 80 -0.54 5.74 4.20
N GLU A 81 -1.23 5.17 5.18
CA GLU A 81 -2.61 5.48 5.57
C GLU A 81 -2.64 5.80 7.08
N PRO A 82 -2.09 6.96 7.50
CA PRO A 82 -2.16 7.38 8.89
C PRO A 82 -3.62 7.48 9.34
N ASP A 83 -3.90 7.01 10.56
CA ASP A 83 -5.26 6.86 11.11
C ASP A 83 -6.18 5.88 10.34
N GLY A 84 -5.64 5.13 9.38
CA GLY A 84 -6.40 4.23 8.51
C GLY A 84 -7.16 3.14 9.25
N LEU A 85 -6.59 2.59 10.34
CA LEU A 85 -7.28 1.60 11.18
C LEU A 85 -8.54 2.17 11.83
N THR A 86 -8.47 3.39 12.36
CA THR A 86 -9.62 4.08 12.98
C THR A 86 -10.68 4.45 11.94
N ALA A 87 -10.26 4.66 10.68
CA ALA A 87 -11.16 4.93 9.57
C ALA A 87 -11.73 3.65 8.91
N LEU A 88 -11.21 2.46 9.27
CA LEU A 88 -11.60 1.19 8.66
C LEU A 88 -13.08 0.88 8.89
N ILE A 89 -13.60 1.24 10.07
CA ILE A 89 -14.99 1.02 10.44
C ILE A 89 -15.75 2.36 10.39
N GLY A 90 -16.36 2.63 9.25
CA GLY A 90 -17.10 3.87 9.02
C GLY A 90 -18.36 3.98 9.89
N ILE A 91 -18.33 4.84 10.92
CA ILE A 91 -19.52 5.23 11.67
C ILE A 91 -20.17 6.44 11.02
N HIS A 92 -21.33 6.21 10.42
CA HIS A 92 -22.12 7.29 9.85
C HIS A 92 -22.67 8.22 10.94
N PRO A 93 -22.50 9.55 10.82
CA PRO A 93 -23.10 10.49 11.76
C PRO A 93 -24.63 10.48 11.60
N CYS A 94 -25.35 10.17 12.66
CA CYS A 94 -26.83 10.19 12.66
C CYS A 94 -27.44 11.58 12.93
N GLY A 95 -26.66 12.66 12.84
CA GLY A 95 -27.12 14.04 13.05
C GLY A 95 -27.84 14.26 14.40
N LYS A 96 -28.71 15.27 14.46
CA LYS A 96 -29.59 15.54 15.62
C LYS A 96 -30.86 14.69 15.55
N SER A 97 -30.72 13.38 15.51
CA SER A 97 -31.88 12.48 15.53
C SER A 97 -32.46 12.40 16.95
N PRO A 98 -33.78 12.53 17.14
CA PRO A 98 -34.44 12.30 18.44
C PRO A 98 -34.46 10.83 18.83
N CYS A 99 -34.06 9.91 17.93
CA CYS A 99 -34.02 8.49 18.20
C CYS A 99 -32.96 8.15 19.27
N PRO A 100 -33.34 7.53 20.40
CA PRO A 100 -32.38 7.14 21.44
C PRO A 100 -31.25 6.23 20.93
N VAL A 101 -31.54 5.37 19.94
CA VAL A 101 -30.51 4.54 19.31
C VAL A 101 -29.46 5.40 18.61
N ALA A 102 -29.90 6.35 17.78
CA ALA A 102 -29.00 7.24 17.03
C ALA A 102 -28.09 8.09 17.94
N GLN A 103 -28.58 8.44 19.13
CA GLN A 103 -27.81 9.21 20.12
C GLN A 103 -26.75 8.36 20.85
N ASN A 104 -26.97 7.05 20.99
CA ASN A 104 -26.15 6.19 21.86
C ASN A 104 -25.30 5.16 21.09
N ILE A 105 -25.66 4.81 19.85
CA ILE A 105 -25.06 3.68 19.13
C ILE A 105 -23.54 3.81 18.96
N LYS A 106 -23.03 5.04 18.76
CA LYS A 106 -21.59 5.28 18.67
C LYS A 106 -20.85 4.87 19.95
N ALA A 107 -21.39 5.21 21.11
CA ALA A 107 -20.79 4.88 22.40
C ALA A 107 -20.84 3.36 22.66
N VAL A 108 -21.96 2.72 22.32
CA VAL A 108 -22.13 1.26 22.44
C VAL A 108 -21.13 0.50 21.57
N LEU A 109 -20.91 0.96 20.32
CA LEU A 109 -20.02 0.28 19.37
C LEU A 109 -18.53 0.60 19.57
N LYS A 110 -18.18 1.68 20.28
CA LYS A 110 -16.79 2.11 20.49
C LYS A 110 -15.91 0.98 21.05
N GLY A 111 -16.37 0.28 22.08
CA GLY A 111 -15.61 -0.80 22.71
C GLY A 111 -15.35 -1.99 21.78
N PRO A 112 -16.40 -2.59 21.18
CA PRO A 112 -16.25 -3.65 20.18
C PRO A 112 -15.36 -3.25 18.99
N TYR A 113 -15.48 -2.03 18.48
CA TYR A 113 -14.69 -1.58 17.33
C TYR A 113 -13.22 -1.43 17.68
N HIS A 114 -12.90 -0.86 18.83
CA HIS A 114 -11.52 -0.81 19.31
C HIS A 114 -10.90 -2.20 19.48
N LYS A 115 -11.68 -3.21 19.89
CA LYS A 115 -11.19 -4.59 19.94
C LYS A 115 -10.85 -5.14 18.55
N ILE A 116 -11.69 -4.83 17.55
CA ILE A 116 -11.46 -5.24 16.17
C ILE A 116 -10.24 -4.53 15.59
N GLU A 117 -10.14 -3.21 15.77
CA GLU A 117 -8.99 -2.40 15.34
C GLU A 117 -7.68 -2.93 15.93
N ASN A 118 -7.68 -3.28 17.22
CA ASN A 118 -6.52 -3.89 17.88
C ASN A 118 -6.17 -5.26 17.31
N ALA A 119 -7.16 -6.14 17.08
CA ALA A 119 -6.90 -7.45 16.51
C ALA A 119 -6.30 -7.37 15.10
N ILE A 120 -6.75 -6.40 14.29
CA ILE A 120 -6.19 -6.15 12.96
C ILE A 120 -4.76 -5.61 13.08
N ARG A 121 -4.52 -4.65 13.98
CA ARG A 121 -3.18 -4.14 14.27
C ARG A 121 -2.22 -5.27 14.66
N GLU A 122 -2.59 -6.09 15.64
CA GLU A 122 -1.78 -7.21 16.13
C GLU A 122 -1.47 -8.20 15.01
N ALA A 123 -2.46 -8.52 14.16
CA ALA A 123 -2.23 -9.37 13.00
C ALA A 123 -1.21 -8.76 12.03
N MET A 124 -1.30 -7.46 11.75
CA MET A 124 -0.34 -6.76 10.87
C MET A 124 1.04 -6.57 11.51
N GLU A 125 1.11 -6.42 12.83
CA GLU A 125 2.38 -6.37 13.57
C GLU A 125 3.10 -7.72 13.57
N SER A 126 2.34 -8.82 13.46
CA SER A 126 2.91 -10.19 13.41
C SER A 126 3.52 -10.58 12.08
N VAL A 127 3.32 -9.78 11.02
CA VAL A 127 3.87 -10.04 9.67
C VAL A 127 4.96 -9.03 9.36
N THR A 128 6.13 -9.52 8.96
CA THR A 128 7.30 -8.70 8.62
C THR A 128 7.48 -8.54 7.11
N LEU A 129 8.30 -7.57 6.72
CA LEU A 129 8.72 -7.41 5.32
C LEU A 129 9.51 -8.62 4.83
N ALA A 130 10.30 -9.26 5.71
CA ALA A 130 10.99 -10.51 5.38
C ALA A 130 10.00 -11.61 4.97
N ASP A 131 8.93 -11.82 5.74
CA ASP A 131 7.90 -12.83 5.43
C ASP A 131 7.26 -12.58 4.06
N MET A 132 6.97 -11.30 3.75
CA MET A 132 6.41 -10.90 2.45
C MET A 132 7.39 -11.12 1.28
N LEU A 133 8.68 -10.85 1.50
CA LEU A 133 9.71 -11.09 0.50
C LEU A 133 9.93 -12.59 0.26
N GLU A 134 9.90 -13.41 1.30
CA GLU A 134 9.98 -14.86 1.19
C GLU A 134 8.82 -15.43 0.36
N ASP A 135 7.57 -15.06 0.69
CA ASP A 135 6.39 -15.48 -0.08
C ASP A 135 6.46 -15.02 -1.55
N TYR A 136 6.93 -13.79 -1.81
CA TYR A 136 7.15 -13.29 -3.16
C TYR A 136 8.19 -14.12 -3.94
N HIS A 137 9.32 -14.44 -3.33
CA HIS A 137 10.37 -15.23 -3.96
C HIS A 137 9.92 -16.66 -4.24
N ALA A 138 9.17 -17.28 -3.31
CA ALA A 138 8.61 -18.62 -3.51
C ALA A 138 7.68 -18.66 -4.74
N ARG A 139 6.80 -17.67 -4.90
CA ARG A 139 5.85 -17.60 -6.03
C ARG A 139 6.52 -17.30 -7.37
N THR A 140 7.56 -16.48 -7.36
CA THR A 140 8.25 -16.08 -8.60
C THR A 140 9.24 -17.12 -9.08
N ALA A 141 9.82 -17.93 -8.18
CA ALA A 141 10.64 -19.07 -8.55
C ALA A 141 9.85 -20.15 -9.30
N GLU A 142 8.58 -20.36 -8.95
CA GLU A 142 7.68 -21.32 -9.63
C GLU A 142 7.21 -20.85 -11.01
N GLN A 143 7.34 -19.55 -11.30
CA GLN A 143 7.01 -18.93 -12.58
C GLN A 143 8.21 -18.82 -13.54
N ALA A 144 9.38 -19.33 -13.15
CA ALA A 144 10.55 -19.38 -14.00
C ALA A 144 10.39 -20.47 -15.09
N PRO A 145 10.59 -20.17 -16.37
CA PRO A 145 10.48 -21.12 -17.48
C PRO A 145 11.58 -22.18 -17.49
#